data_AF-A0A949YGN9-F1
#
_entry.id   AF-A0A949YGN9-F1
#
_cell.length_a   1.000
_cell.length_b   1.000
_cell.length_c   1.000
_cell.angle_alpha   90.00
_cell.angle_beta   90.00
_cell.angle_gamma   90.00
#
_symmetry.space_group_name_H-M   'P 1'
#
loop_
_entity.id
_entity.type
_entity.pdbx_description
1 polymer ?
#
loop_
_entity_poly.entity_id
_entity_poly.type
_entity_poly.pdbx_seq_one_letter_code
_entity_poly.pdbx_strand_id
1 'polypeptide(L)'
;MAKKKRKLPKRILKRSTEPIPMEEPVHELPDRRAMEGVMRGLLGGLVGSREETPLSKAQDLMYKAFESHDPMERAELAKKALELSPDCADAYVLLAEQTKRRKEALELFEKGVAAGERALGPKAFQEHVGHFWGLIETRPYMRAREGLASLLWTVGRRHEAIGHLQDMLRLNPNDNQGVRDTLAGWLLAEGSHEELVRLLKQYDEDSATWAYTKALVAFRQNGDTTETRKLLKLAKEANKHVPAYLLGQKPLPLERPGYYSPGDRNEAILYAVSALSGWKETPGATAWLKATEQGTKRPKDPAPDSQGPTPPVKKQLQHLSQVFDVWQADFRPTPNWITIGGEPARPWVVLITSRSDDLVLAHEITWEPLSSDLLWDVLARAVRKPAAGEPHRPTELQVRPDERWDELKPHLEEIGITVVPTEELDQLDVVFRDMARHIAGDAPPGLLEMPGIRPEQVADFYRAAAGFYRRAPWRKLGYETAIKVECDRFESGPWYAVVMGQSGLTFGVALYDDLKTLEKLWTREMSDEETSRETVALTVTFDDETGVPVADLDASRRLGWEVAGPEAYPSIFRKERGLSMRPPLAWELVLMEGCLRAIPAFVARHRRDDMSKHKMTLPVAGGDLSLILSWVED
;
A
#
# COMPACT_ATOMS: atom_id res chain seq x y z
N MET A 1 -8.06 20.80 -61.23
CA MET A 1 -8.90 21.45 -60.19
C MET A 1 -8.99 20.54 -58.98
N ALA A 2 -8.29 20.90 -57.90
CA ALA A 2 -8.28 20.17 -56.64
C ALA A 2 -9.55 20.49 -55.83
N LYS A 3 -10.35 19.47 -55.47
CA LYS A 3 -11.44 19.62 -54.49
C LYS A 3 -11.02 19.01 -53.16
N LYS A 4 -10.88 19.89 -52.17
CA LYS A 4 -10.55 19.66 -50.76
C LYS A 4 -11.47 18.62 -50.11
N LYS A 5 -10.88 17.55 -49.55
CA LYS A 5 -11.53 16.66 -48.58
C LYS A 5 -11.78 17.42 -47.27
N ARG A 6 -13.05 17.49 -46.84
CA ARG A 6 -13.47 17.94 -45.50
C ARG A 6 -13.02 16.91 -44.46
N LYS A 7 -12.12 17.29 -43.56
CA LYS A 7 -11.78 16.50 -42.35
C LYS A 7 -12.85 16.73 -41.28
N LEU A 8 -13.42 15.65 -40.74
CA LEU A 8 -14.20 15.67 -39.50
C LEU A 8 -13.27 15.99 -38.30
N PRO A 9 -13.74 16.72 -37.28
CA PRO A 9 -12.92 17.08 -36.13
C PRO A 9 -12.69 15.85 -35.23
N LYS A 10 -11.42 15.51 -35.00
CA LYS A 10 -10.99 14.57 -33.95
C LYS A 10 -11.34 15.18 -32.59
N ARG A 11 -12.39 14.68 -31.95
CA ARG A 11 -12.68 14.98 -30.54
C ARG A 11 -11.72 14.15 -29.69
N ILE A 12 -10.53 14.69 -29.47
CA ILE A 12 -9.57 14.18 -28.48
C ILE A 12 -10.27 14.30 -27.13
N LEU A 13 -10.51 13.17 -26.43
CA LEU A 13 -10.83 13.20 -25.01
C LEU A 13 -9.66 13.86 -24.28
N LYS A 14 -9.76 15.16 -24.01
CA LYS A 14 -8.95 15.80 -22.98
C LYS A 14 -9.34 15.14 -21.66
N ARG A 15 -8.43 14.32 -21.09
CA ARG A 15 -8.40 14.12 -19.63
C ARG A 15 -8.49 15.50 -19.00
N SER A 16 -9.43 15.71 -18.08
CA SER A 16 -9.51 16.95 -17.33
C SER A 16 -8.23 17.11 -16.52
N THR A 17 -7.26 17.81 -17.08
CA THR A 17 -6.21 18.48 -16.32
C THR A 17 -6.84 19.72 -15.72
N GLU A 18 -7.76 19.54 -14.77
CA GLU A 18 -7.98 20.61 -13.80
C GLU A 18 -6.72 20.64 -12.95
N PRO A 19 -5.94 21.73 -12.96
CA PRO A 19 -4.87 21.88 -12.00
C PRO A 19 -5.50 21.83 -10.62
N ILE A 20 -4.98 20.98 -9.75
CA ILE A 20 -5.17 21.11 -8.31
C ILE A 20 -4.92 22.60 -8.01
N PRO A 21 -5.82 23.32 -7.32
CA PRO A 21 -5.57 24.72 -6.99
C PRO A 21 -4.20 24.78 -6.35
N MET A 22 -3.28 25.55 -6.94
CA MET A 22 -2.05 25.87 -6.25
C MET A 22 -2.48 26.51 -4.93
N GLU A 23 -2.21 25.81 -3.83
CA GLU A 23 -2.38 26.37 -2.49
C GLU A 23 -1.61 27.69 -2.45
N GLU A 24 -2.24 28.70 -1.86
CA GLU A 24 -1.63 30.01 -1.64
C GLU A 24 -0.24 29.83 -1.00
N PRO A 25 0.74 30.72 -1.29
CA PRO A 25 2.07 30.60 -0.73
C PRO A 25 1.95 30.54 0.81
N VAL A 26 2.39 29.41 1.37
CA VAL A 26 2.43 29.18 2.81
C VAL A 26 3.29 30.30 3.39
N HIS A 27 2.67 31.19 4.16
CA HIS A 27 3.44 32.05 5.06
C HIS A 27 4.15 31.12 6.04
N GLU A 28 5.45 30.90 5.85
CA GLU A 28 6.28 30.16 6.80
C GLU A 28 6.17 30.87 8.16
N LEU A 29 5.48 30.22 9.10
CA LEU A 29 5.47 30.68 10.47
C LEU A 29 6.90 30.63 11.02
N PRO A 30 7.34 31.64 11.79
CA PRO A 30 8.67 31.63 12.37
C PRO A 30 8.89 30.38 13.24
N ASP A 31 10.11 29.85 13.24
CA ASP A 31 10.48 28.67 14.03
C ASP A 31 10.05 28.88 15.49
N ARG A 32 9.21 27.97 16.01
CA ARG A 32 8.68 28.08 17.37
C ARG A 32 9.81 28.13 18.40
N ARG A 33 10.98 27.54 18.12
CA ARG A 33 12.18 27.59 18.95
C ARG A 33 12.76 29.00 19.03
N ALA A 34 12.71 29.78 17.95
CA ALA A 34 13.13 31.18 17.94
C ALA A 34 12.20 32.06 18.79
N MET A 35 10.88 31.80 18.74
CA MET A 35 9.91 32.52 19.57
C MET A 35 10.12 32.30 21.09
N GLU A 36 10.70 31.18 21.51
CA GLU A 36 11.09 30.95 22.92
C GLU A 36 12.14 31.95 23.39
N GLY A 37 13.10 32.33 22.53
CA GLY A 37 14.09 33.36 22.82
C GLY A 37 13.45 34.72 23.08
N VAL A 38 12.42 35.07 22.29
CA VAL A 38 11.65 36.31 22.47
C VAL A 38 10.85 36.30 23.77
N MET A 39 10.14 35.19 24.07
CA MET A 39 9.40 35.05 25.34
C MET A 39 10.33 35.09 26.56
N ARG A 40 11.49 34.45 26.47
CA ARG A 40 12.53 34.46 27.51
C ARG A 40 13.05 35.89 27.76
N GLY A 41 13.24 36.68 26.71
CA GLY A 41 13.61 38.10 26.82
C GLY A 41 12.52 38.96 27.49
N LEU A 42 11.25 38.70 27.17
CA LEU A 42 10.10 39.44 27.74
C LEU A 42 9.84 39.10 29.22
N LEU A 43 9.91 37.81 29.58
CA LEU A 43 9.74 37.33 30.96
C LEU A 43 10.91 37.71 31.88
N GLY A 44 12.13 37.76 31.34
CA GLY A 44 13.32 38.23 32.05
C GLY A 44 13.23 39.71 32.52
N GLY A 45 12.36 40.52 31.90
CA GLY A 45 12.06 41.88 32.36
C GLY A 45 11.15 41.95 33.59
N LEU A 46 10.44 40.86 33.92
CA LEU A 46 9.47 40.78 35.00
C LEU A 46 9.99 40.01 36.24
N VAL A 47 10.97 39.12 36.08
CA VAL A 47 11.46 38.21 37.14
C VAL A 47 12.98 38.30 37.31
N GLY A 48 13.49 39.43 37.81
CA GLY A 48 14.87 39.56 38.33
C GLY A 48 16.03 39.30 37.35
N SER A 49 17.24 39.70 37.74
CA SER A 49 18.43 39.65 36.87
C SER A 49 18.87 38.22 36.52
N ARG A 50 19.11 38.01 35.22
CA ARG A 50 19.63 36.81 34.56
C ARG A 50 20.94 36.30 35.19
N GLU A 51 21.01 35.01 35.52
CA GLU A 51 22.28 34.34 35.80
C GLU A 51 22.96 33.97 34.47
N GLU A 52 24.01 34.70 34.10
CA GLU A 52 24.74 34.50 32.84
C GLU A 52 25.70 33.30 32.91
N THR A 53 25.17 32.10 32.81
CA THR A 53 25.99 30.88 32.72
C THR A 53 26.51 30.66 31.29
N PRO A 54 27.62 29.90 31.10
CA PRO A 54 28.08 29.50 29.78
C PRO A 54 26.99 28.79 28.95
N LEU A 55 26.17 27.95 29.60
CA LEU A 55 25.02 27.29 28.98
C LEU A 55 23.95 28.30 28.53
N SER A 56 23.63 29.32 29.34
CA SER A 56 22.68 30.35 28.94
C SER A 56 23.15 31.15 27.72
N LYS A 57 24.47 31.40 27.60
CA LYS A 57 25.07 32.07 26.42
C LYS A 57 25.08 31.16 25.19
N ALA A 58 25.36 29.86 25.37
CA ALA A 58 25.23 28.86 24.31
C ALA A 58 23.80 28.79 23.78
N GLN A 59 22.79 28.79 24.66
CA GLN A 59 21.39 28.77 24.26
C GLN A 59 20.95 30.02 23.49
N ASP A 60 21.48 31.21 23.83
CA ASP A 60 21.22 32.43 23.05
C ASP A 60 21.77 32.33 21.62
N LEU A 61 22.90 31.66 21.42
CA LEU A 61 23.40 31.37 20.07
C LEU A 61 22.47 30.42 19.32
N MET A 62 21.87 29.46 20.02
CA MET A 62 20.90 28.55 19.41
C MET A 62 19.63 29.26 18.97
N TYR A 63 19.11 30.21 19.74
CA TYR A 63 17.96 31.01 19.28
C TYR A 63 18.27 31.79 18.00
N LYS A 64 19.47 32.39 17.90
CA LYS A 64 19.94 33.02 16.65
C LYS A 64 20.08 32.02 15.51
N ALA A 65 20.56 30.81 15.80
CA ALA A 65 20.65 29.75 14.80
C ALA A 65 19.26 29.37 14.28
N PHE A 66 18.25 29.27 15.15
CA PHE A 66 16.88 28.94 14.73
C PHE A 66 16.22 30.03 13.88
N GLU A 67 16.64 31.30 14.03
CA GLU A 67 16.20 32.42 13.19
C GLU A 67 16.87 32.44 11.80
N SER A 68 18.06 31.83 11.66
CA SER A 68 18.76 31.79 10.38
C SER A 68 18.18 30.71 9.45
N HIS A 69 18.07 31.07 8.16
CA HIS A 69 17.70 30.15 7.08
C HIS A 69 18.92 29.52 6.39
N ASP A 70 20.15 29.98 6.67
CA ASP A 70 21.37 29.44 6.06
C ASP A 70 21.86 28.19 6.85
N PRO A 71 21.87 26.99 6.24
CA PRO A 71 22.34 25.78 6.90
C PRO A 71 23.78 25.89 7.43
N MET A 72 24.66 26.60 6.73
CA MET A 72 26.06 26.75 7.12
C MET A 72 26.18 27.64 8.37
N GLU A 73 25.52 28.80 8.38
CA GLU A 73 25.50 29.69 9.54
C GLU A 73 24.91 28.99 10.77
N ARG A 74 23.80 28.27 10.60
CA ARG A 74 23.18 27.45 11.64
C ARG A 74 24.16 26.46 12.27
N ALA A 75 24.90 25.71 11.44
CA ALA A 75 25.89 24.75 11.90
C ALA A 75 27.03 25.42 12.67
N GLU A 76 27.54 26.57 12.18
CA GLU A 76 28.61 27.31 12.83
C GLU A 76 28.18 27.90 14.18
N LEU A 77 26.95 28.41 14.28
CA LEU A 77 26.39 28.88 15.55
C LEU A 77 26.22 27.74 16.56
N ALA A 78 25.77 26.57 16.12
CA ALA A 78 25.67 25.39 16.99
C ALA A 78 27.04 24.90 17.47
N LYS A 79 28.07 24.87 16.61
CA LYS A 79 29.45 24.54 17.03
C LYS A 79 29.97 25.54 18.06
N LYS A 80 29.78 26.84 17.85
CA LYS A 80 30.15 27.88 18.82
C LYS A 80 29.40 27.73 20.15
N ALA A 81 28.13 27.32 20.11
CA ALA A 81 27.37 27.02 21.32
C ALA A 81 28.00 25.86 22.10
N LEU A 82 28.47 24.81 21.42
CA LEU A 82 29.17 23.68 22.05
C LEU A 82 30.55 24.05 22.60
N GLU A 83 31.28 24.97 21.96
CA GLU A 83 32.53 25.53 22.50
C GLU A 83 32.30 26.29 23.81
N LEU A 84 31.18 27.02 23.91
CA LEU A 84 30.80 27.71 25.14
C LEU A 84 30.29 26.75 26.23
N SER A 85 29.51 25.74 25.85
CA SER A 85 29.00 24.73 26.77
C SER A 85 28.74 23.39 26.06
N PRO A 86 29.43 22.30 26.47
CA PRO A 86 29.16 20.97 25.94
C PRO A 86 27.81 20.39 26.40
N ASP A 87 27.07 21.11 27.26
CA ASP A 87 25.77 20.71 27.76
C ASP A 87 24.60 21.41 27.01
N CYS A 88 24.90 22.11 25.90
CA CYS A 88 23.89 22.71 25.04
C CYS A 88 23.20 21.65 24.15
N ALA A 89 22.12 21.05 24.64
CA ALA A 89 21.38 20.00 23.94
C ALA A 89 20.87 20.43 22.55
N ASP A 90 20.34 21.64 22.41
CA ASP A 90 19.81 22.16 21.15
C ASP A 90 20.88 22.27 20.04
N ALA A 91 22.15 22.49 20.40
CA ALA A 91 23.24 22.52 19.44
C ALA A 91 23.46 21.14 18.80
N TYR A 92 23.42 20.07 19.60
CA TYR A 92 23.47 18.71 19.08
C TYR A 92 22.25 18.37 18.21
N VAL A 93 21.06 18.82 18.61
CA VAL A 93 19.83 18.63 17.82
C VAL A 93 19.96 19.26 16.45
N LEU A 94 20.38 20.53 16.38
CA LEU A 94 20.52 21.24 15.10
C LEU A 94 21.56 20.54 14.19
N LEU A 95 22.70 20.14 14.75
CA LEU A 95 23.73 19.43 13.99
C LEU A 95 23.23 18.07 13.49
N ALA A 96 22.46 17.35 14.31
CA ALA A 96 21.85 16.07 13.91
C ALA A 96 20.83 16.26 12.79
N GLU A 97 19.98 17.28 12.85
CA GLU A 97 18.98 17.62 11.83
C GLU A 97 19.63 17.94 10.46
N GLN A 98 20.84 18.50 10.44
CA GLN A 98 21.55 18.87 9.21
C GLN A 98 22.49 17.78 8.68
N THR A 99 22.68 16.71 9.44
CA THR A 99 23.58 15.62 9.08
C THR A 99 22.94 14.72 8.02
N LYS A 100 23.72 14.36 6.98
CA LYS A 100 23.25 13.46 5.91
C LYS A 100 23.32 11.97 6.29
N ARG A 101 24.22 11.62 7.22
CA ARG A 101 24.48 10.23 7.65
C ARG A 101 23.72 9.92 8.93
N ARG A 102 22.79 8.97 8.87
CA ARG A 102 21.96 8.59 10.03
C ARG A 102 22.77 8.11 11.24
N LYS A 103 23.89 7.44 11.04
CA LYS A 103 24.80 7.01 12.12
C LYS A 103 25.36 8.19 12.90
N GLU A 104 25.84 9.22 12.19
CA GLU A 104 26.35 10.44 12.80
C GLU A 104 25.22 11.23 13.48
N ALA A 105 24.05 11.33 12.84
CA ALA A 105 22.87 11.94 13.45
C ALA A 105 22.46 11.23 14.76
N LEU A 106 22.58 9.90 14.82
CA LEU A 106 22.26 9.10 16.00
C LEU A 106 23.19 9.42 17.15
N GLU A 107 24.51 9.43 16.90
CA GLU A 107 25.50 9.82 17.90
C GLU A 107 25.27 11.25 18.40
N LEU A 108 24.89 12.17 17.51
CA LEU A 108 24.59 13.56 17.89
C LEU A 108 23.33 13.66 18.75
N PHE A 109 22.24 12.99 18.39
CA PHE A 109 21.03 12.97 19.23
C PHE A 109 21.27 12.31 20.60
N GLU A 110 22.01 11.21 20.66
CA GLU A 110 22.41 10.57 21.92
C GLU A 110 23.23 11.54 22.80
N LYS A 111 24.18 12.27 22.20
CA LYS A 111 24.93 13.34 22.90
C LYS A 111 24.03 14.47 23.36
N GLY A 112 23.05 14.88 22.56
CA GLY A 112 22.08 15.92 22.90
C GLY A 112 21.22 15.56 24.10
N VAL A 113 20.72 14.32 24.16
CA VAL A 113 19.97 13.81 25.32
C VAL A 113 20.86 13.80 26.56
N ALA A 114 22.08 13.23 26.46
CA ALA A 114 23.01 13.18 27.58
C ALA A 114 23.44 14.59 28.07
N ALA A 115 23.60 15.55 27.17
CA ALA A 115 23.87 16.95 27.47
C ALA A 115 22.71 17.59 28.27
N GLY A 116 21.46 17.36 27.82
CA GLY A 116 20.27 17.81 28.54
C GLY A 116 20.14 17.21 29.94
N GLU A 117 20.43 15.91 30.10
CA GLU A 117 20.41 15.25 31.42
C GLU A 117 21.42 15.86 32.39
N ARG A 118 22.64 16.14 31.92
CA ARG A 118 23.68 16.80 32.73
C ARG A 118 23.31 18.24 33.07
N ALA A 119 22.77 19.00 32.11
CA ALA A 119 22.34 20.39 32.30
C ALA A 119 21.23 20.52 33.35
N LEU A 120 20.25 19.61 33.33
CA LEU A 120 19.10 19.63 34.24
C LEU A 120 19.41 19.03 35.61
N GLY A 121 20.28 18.01 35.64
CA GLY A 121 20.61 17.26 36.84
C GLY A 121 19.44 16.41 37.38
N PRO A 122 19.71 15.48 38.32
CA PRO A 122 18.72 14.49 38.77
C PRO A 122 17.52 15.10 39.51
N LYS A 123 17.67 16.27 40.14
CA LYS A 123 16.58 16.94 40.86
C LYS A 123 15.42 17.36 39.96
N ALA A 124 15.73 17.87 38.76
CA ALA A 124 14.71 18.27 37.80
C ALA A 124 13.79 17.09 37.41
N PHE A 125 14.36 15.89 37.29
CA PHE A 125 13.63 14.65 36.98
C PHE A 125 12.83 14.07 38.16
N GLN A 126 12.93 14.67 39.34
CA GLN A 126 12.12 14.32 40.52
C GLN A 126 11.07 15.40 40.79
N GLU A 127 11.46 16.67 40.75
CA GLU A 127 10.63 17.80 41.18
C GLU A 127 9.74 18.36 40.08
N HIS A 128 10.10 18.19 38.80
CA HIS A 128 9.41 18.85 37.69
C HIS A 128 8.65 17.89 36.76
N VAL A 129 8.63 16.58 37.06
CA VAL A 129 7.85 15.59 36.30
C VAL A 129 6.39 16.05 36.22
N GLY A 130 5.81 16.00 35.03
CA GLY A 130 4.47 16.52 34.78
C GLY A 130 4.44 17.92 34.19
N HIS A 131 5.54 18.68 34.34
CA HIS A 131 5.58 20.12 34.05
C HIS A 131 6.75 20.54 33.16
N PHE A 132 7.48 19.60 32.54
CA PHE A 132 8.69 19.90 31.77
C PHE A 132 8.44 21.02 30.74
N TRP A 133 7.39 20.94 29.93
CA TRP A 133 7.16 21.95 28.89
C TRP A 133 6.89 23.37 29.40
N GLY A 134 6.36 23.51 30.63
CA GLY A 134 6.18 24.80 31.27
C GLY A 134 7.50 25.49 31.63
N LEU A 135 8.58 24.73 31.75
CA LEU A 135 9.93 25.18 32.10
C LEU A 135 10.79 25.26 30.84
N ILE A 136 11.18 26.48 30.45
CA ILE A 136 11.96 26.74 29.23
C ILE A 136 13.27 25.94 29.24
N GLU A 137 13.87 25.78 30.42
CA GLU A 137 15.14 25.09 30.66
C GLU A 137 15.10 23.61 30.27
N THR A 138 13.94 22.95 30.33
CA THR A 138 13.83 21.52 30.01
C THR A 138 13.51 21.23 28.55
N ARG A 139 13.12 22.25 27.78
CA ARG A 139 12.68 22.08 26.39
C ARG A 139 13.80 21.60 25.44
N PRO A 140 15.07 22.07 25.56
CA PRO A 140 16.15 21.52 24.75
C PRO A 140 16.33 20.00 24.91
N TYR A 141 16.18 19.50 26.14
CA TYR A 141 16.23 18.07 26.43
C TYR A 141 15.03 17.32 25.80
N MET A 142 13.82 17.86 25.91
CA MET A 142 12.63 17.27 25.31
C MET A 142 12.72 17.20 23.78
N ARG A 143 13.28 18.23 23.13
CA ARG A 143 13.56 18.23 21.68
C ARG A 143 14.62 17.18 21.29
N ALA A 144 15.71 17.10 22.04
CA ALA A 144 16.75 16.09 21.80
C ALA A 144 16.19 14.67 21.90
N ARG A 145 15.31 14.42 22.87
CA ARG A 145 14.67 13.13 23.05
C ARG A 145 13.67 12.79 21.94
N GLU A 146 12.89 13.76 21.47
CA GLU A 146 11.98 13.57 20.34
C GLU A 146 12.73 13.23 19.05
N GLY A 147 13.82 13.96 18.78
CA GLY A 147 14.70 13.70 17.63
C GLY A 147 15.35 12.33 17.70
N LEU A 148 15.86 11.94 18.89
CA LEU A 148 16.40 10.61 19.12
C LEU A 148 15.35 9.51 18.87
N ALA A 149 14.15 9.67 19.43
CA ALA A 149 13.05 8.70 19.26
C ALA A 149 12.71 8.51 17.77
N SER A 150 12.59 9.61 17.03
CA SER A 150 12.27 9.59 15.59
C SER A 150 13.36 8.90 14.76
N LEU A 151 14.63 9.15 15.08
CA LEU A 151 15.74 8.49 14.39
C LEU A 151 15.84 7.00 14.74
N LEU A 152 15.68 6.65 16.02
CA LEU A 152 15.64 5.26 16.48
C LEU A 152 14.54 4.46 15.77
N TRP A 153 13.35 5.06 15.60
CA TRP A 153 12.26 4.45 14.81
C TRP A 153 12.70 4.18 13.37
N THR A 154 13.30 5.18 12.72
CA THR A 154 13.74 5.11 11.32
C THR A 154 14.82 4.05 11.07
N VAL A 155 15.73 3.84 12.03
CA VAL A 155 16.79 2.81 11.95
C VAL A 155 16.34 1.42 12.41
N GLY A 156 15.08 1.27 12.85
CA GLY A 156 14.49 -0.01 13.27
C GLY A 156 14.62 -0.33 14.77
N ARG A 157 15.19 0.55 15.59
CA ARG A 157 15.26 0.44 17.06
C ARG A 157 13.93 0.86 17.71
N ARG A 158 12.82 0.24 17.26
CA ARG A 158 11.45 0.70 17.53
C ARG A 158 11.02 0.67 18.99
N HIS A 159 11.45 -0.34 19.75
CA HIS A 159 11.09 -0.46 21.17
C HIS A 159 11.74 0.65 22.00
N GLU A 160 13.00 1.01 21.70
CA GLU A 160 13.69 2.12 22.35
C GLU A 160 13.04 3.46 21.99
N ALA A 161 12.67 3.65 20.71
CA ALA A 161 11.93 4.82 20.26
C ALA A 161 10.60 5.01 21.01
N ILE A 162 9.81 3.94 21.16
CA ILE A 162 8.56 3.93 21.94
C ILE A 162 8.82 4.31 23.40
N GLY A 163 9.87 3.76 24.01
CA GLY A 163 10.25 4.08 25.39
C GLY A 163 10.55 5.57 25.60
N HIS A 164 11.21 6.21 24.64
CA HIS A 164 11.45 7.65 24.69
C HIS A 164 10.16 8.48 24.66
N LEU A 165 9.19 8.15 23.79
CA LEU A 165 7.92 8.87 23.74
C LEU A 165 7.06 8.63 24.98
N GLN A 166 7.06 7.41 25.52
CA GLN A 166 6.40 7.10 26.79
C GLN A 166 6.99 7.94 27.94
N ASP A 167 8.31 8.08 28.01
CA ASP A 167 8.94 8.90 29.04
C ASP A 167 8.66 10.40 28.81
N MET A 168 8.60 10.85 27.55
CA MET A 168 8.17 12.22 27.24
C MET A 168 6.75 12.51 27.73
N LEU A 169 5.79 11.58 27.57
CA LEU A 169 4.44 11.74 28.12
C LEU A 169 4.40 11.67 29.65
N ARG A 170 5.30 10.92 30.30
CA ARG A 170 5.45 10.97 31.76
C ARG A 170 5.96 12.34 32.22
N LEU A 171 6.94 12.91 31.51
CA LEU A 171 7.54 14.20 31.83
C LEU A 171 6.63 15.38 31.48
N ASN A 172 5.82 15.25 30.43
CA ASN A 172 4.81 16.20 29.98
C ASN A 172 3.48 15.52 29.60
N PRO A 173 2.60 15.20 30.57
CA PRO A 173 1.31 14.56 30.32
C PRO A 173 0.35 15.42 29.49
N ASN A 174 0.49 16.74 29.51
CA ASN A 174 -0.29 17.67 28.68
C ASN A 174 0.10 17.61 27.20
N ASP A 175 1.20 16.93 26.88
CA ASP A 175 1.66 16.63 25.54
C ASP A 175 1.63 17.82 24.56
N ASN A 176 2.32 18.88 24.96
CA ASN A 176 2.41 20.10 24.13
C ASN A 176 3.15 19.89 22.81
N GLN A 177 3.92 18.81 22.68
CA GLN A 177 4.62 18.44 21.45
C GLN A 177 3.77 17.55 20.53
N GLY A 178 2.64 17.01 21.02
CA GLY A 178 1.77 16.13 20.24
C GLY A 178 2.37 14.74 20.02
N VAL A 179 3.26 14.27 20.90
CA VAL A 179 3.90 12.95 20.76
C VAL A 179 2.94 11.79 20.98
N ARG A 180 1.76 12.02 21.59
CA ARG A 180 0.76 10.98 21.81
C ARG A 180 0.20 10.40 20.50
N ASP A 181 0.02 11.22 19.47
CA ASP A 181 -0.45 10.77 18.15
C ASP A 181 0.59 9.85 17.50
N THR A 182 1.86 10.25 17.57
CA THR A 182 2.99 9.47 17.07
C THR A 182 3.12 8.15 17.83
N LEU A 183 3.02 8.19 19.17
CA LEU A 183 3.08 7.00 20.01
C LEU A 183 1.92 6.04 19.72
N ALA A 184 0.69 6.54 19.54
CA ALA A 184 -0.46 5.71 19.19
C ALA A 184 -0.24 4.95 17.87
N GLY A 185 0.25 5.64 16.83
CA GLY A 185 0.60 5.01 15.56
C GLY A 185 1.71 3.98 15.68
N TRP A 186 2.76 4.28 16.44
CA TRP A 186 3.89 3.36 16.66
C TRP A 186 3.48 2.10 17.44
N LEU A 187 2.69 2.25 18.50
CA LEU A 187 2.14 1.11 19.25
C LEU A 187 1.20 0.27 18.37
N LEU A 188 0.41 0.91 17.52
CA LEU A 188 -0.46 0.21 16.57
C LEU A 188 0.33 -0.63 15.55
N ALA A 189 1.42 -0.07 15.03
CA ALA A 189 2.32 -0.72 14.06
C ALA A 189 3.13 -1.87 14.67
N GLU A 190 3.59 -1.73 15.92
CA GLU A 190 4.27 -2.82 16.62
C GLU A 190 3.31 -3.91 17.12
N GLY A 191 2.00 -3.60 17.19
CA GLY A 191 1.00 -4.51 17.74
C GLY A 191 1.00 -4.56 19.27
N SER A 192 1.56 -3.54 19.93
CA SER A 192 1.60 -3.36 21.39
C SER A 192 0.23 -2.97 21.95
N HIS A 193 -0.67 -3.96 21.93
CA HIS A 193 -2.10 -3.76 22.14
C HIS A 193 -2.45 -3.21 23.52
N GLU A 194 -1.82 -3.74 24.57
CA GLU A 194 -2.12 -3.32 25.94
C GLU A 194 -1.70 -1.88 26.22
N GLU A 195 -0.52 -1.49 25.76
CA GLU A 195 -0.01 -0.13 25.87
C GLU A 195 -0.86 0.84 25.05
N LEU A 196 -1.28 0.44 23.84
CA LEU A 196 -2.15 1.27 23.01
C LEU A 196 -3.51 1.50 23.67
N VAL A 197 -4.13 0.45 24.22
CA VAL A 197 -5.40 0.58 24.96
C VAL A 197 -5.24 1.44 26.20
N ARG A 198 -4.11 1.36 26.91
CA ARG A 198 -3.81 2.23 28.06
C ARG A 198 -3.70 3.70 27.62
N LEU A 199 -2.96 3.98 26.54
CA LEU A 199 -2.82 5.33 25.99
C LEU A 199 -4.17 5.92 25.56
N LEU A 200 -4.99 5.16 24.84
CA LEU A 200 -6.31 5.59 24.38
C LEU A 200 -7.32 5.85 25.51
N LYS A 201 -7.09 5.28 26.70
CA LYS A 201 -7.89 5.55 27.92
C LYS A 201 -7.37 6.76 28.70
N GLN A 202 -6.08 7.07 28.59
CA GLN A 202 -5.45 8.19 29.29
C GLN A 202 -5.91 9.53 28.71
N TYR A 203 -6.17 9.58 27.40
CA TYR A 203 -6.60 10.78 26.69
C TYR A 203 -8.01 10.57 26.12
N ASP A 204 -8.97 11.38 26.59
CA ASP A 204 -10.33 11.41 26.04
C ASP A 204 -10.42 12.47 24.94
N GLU A 205 -10.19 12.04 23.70
CA GLU A 205 -10.32 12.89 22.52
C GLU A 205 -11.03 12.16 21.37
N ASP A 206 -11.67 12.97 20.53
CA ASP A 206 -12.48 12.56 19.37
C ASP A 206 -11.75 12.84 18.03
N SER A 207 -10.43 13.03 18.07
CA SER A 207 -9.62 13.23 16.86
C SER A 207 -9.72 12.04 15.91
N ALA A 208 -9.41 12.24 14.63
CA ALA A 208 -9.37 11.15 13.67
C ALA A 208 -8.43 10.02 14.15
N THR A 209 -7.28 10.39 14.72
CA THR A 209 -6.32 9.44 15.29
C THR A 209 -6.95 8.58 16.37
N TRP A 210 -7.68 9.17 17.33
CA TRP A 210 -8.27 8.40 18.43
C TRP A 210 -9.43 7.54 17.94
N ALA A 211 -10.37 8.13 17.19
CA ALA A 211 -11.60 7.46 16.81
C ALA A 211 -11.33 6.25 15.90
N TYR A 212 -10.48 6.42 14.87
CA TYR A 212 -10.15 5.29 13.98
C TYR A 212 -9.24 4.26 14.64
N THR A 213 -8.31 4.67 15.52
CA THR A 213 -7.47 3.69 16.24
C THR A 213 -8.31 2.86 17.20
N LYS A 214 -9.25 3.46 17.93
CA LYS A 214 -10.23 2.75 18.79
C LYS A 214 -11.04 1.74 17.95
N ALA A 215 -11.51 2.14 16.78
CA ALA A 215 -12.27 1.25 15.88
C ALA A 215 -11.42 0.06 15.40
N LEU A 216 -10.17 0.29 14.98
CA LEU A 216 -9.28 -0.78 14.52
C LEU A 216 -8.89 -1.73 15.67
N VAL A 217 -8.60 -1.20 16.85
CA VAL A 217 -8.31 -1.99 18.06
C VAL A 217 -9.49 -2.88 18.43
N ALA A 218 -10.72 -2.34 18.41
CA ALA A 218 -11.93 -3.12 18.65
C ALA A 218 -12.14 -4.21 17.57
N PHE A 219 -11.84 -3.92 16.31
CA PHE A 219 -11.89 -4.89 15.22
C PHE A 219 -10.86 -6.01 15.40
N ARG A 220 -9.63 -5.69 15.81
CA ARG A 220 -8.60 -6.70 16.12
C ARG A 220 -9.04 -7.68 17.21
N GLN A 221 -9.78 -7.20 18.21
CA GLN A 221 -10.20 -8.02 19.36
C GLN A 221 -11.46 -8.85 19.07
N ASN A 222 -12.45 -8.25 18.41
CA ASN A 222 -13.80 -8.81 18.34
C ASN A 222 -14.24 -9.12 16.91
N GLY A 223 -13.45 -8.72 15.91
CA GLY A 223 -13.84 -8.75 14.51
C GLY A 223 -14.96 -7.75 14.19
N ASP A 224 -15.70 -8.06 13.13
CA ASP A 224 -16.83 -7.26 12.67
C ASP A 224 -18.08 -7.51 13.53
N THR A 225 -18.26 -6.70 14.58
CA THR A 225 -19.42 -6.74 15.48
C THR A 225 -20.22 -5.44 15.39
N THR A 226 -21.44 -5.46 15.94
CA THR A 226 -22.28 -4.25 16.05
C THR A 226 -21.55 -3.10 16.76
N GLU A 227 -20.79 -3.40 17.81
CA GLU A 227 -20.02 -2.39 18.56
C GLU A 227 -18.84 -1.87 17.73
N THR A 228 -18.09 -2.75 17.08
CA THR A 228 -17.00 -2.35 16.19
C THR A 228 -17.50 -1.46 15.04
N ARG A 229 -18.65 -1.79 14.43
CA ARG A 229 -19.30 -0.97 13.39
C ARG A 229 -19.74 0.40 13.92
N LYS A 230 -20.22 0.47 15.17
CA LYS A 230 -20.58 1.73 15.83
C LYS A 230 -19.36 2.63 16.02
N LEU A 231 -18.24 2.07 16.50
CA LEU A 231 -16.98 2.80 16.65
C LEU A 231 -16.46 3.31 15.29
N LEU A 232 -16.52 2.48 14.25
CA LEU A 232 -16.14 2.91 12.90
C LEU A 232 -17.05 4.04 12.38
N LYS A 233 -18.35 3.99 12.65
CA LYS A 233 -19.27 5.06 12.29
C LYS A 233 -18.88 6.38 12.96
N LEU A 234 -18.61 6.36 14.26
CA LEU A 234 -18.13 7.54 15.00
C LEU A 234 -16.81 8.07 14.43
N ALA A 235 -15.89 7.18 14.04
CA ALA A 235 -14.64 7.57 13.40
C ALA A 235 -14.86 8.28 12.05
N LYS A 236 -15.81 7.80 11.24
CA LYS A 236 -16.20 8.46 9.98
C LYS A 236 -16.88 9.81 10.19
N GLU A 237 -17.63 9.96 11.28
CA GLU A 237 -18.24 11.24 11.68
C GLU A 237 -17.16 12.23 12.12
N ALA A 238 -16.14 11.78 12.86
CA ALA A 238 -14.99 12.59 13.24
C ALA A 238 -14.19 13.04 12.01
N ASN A 239 -13.90 12.13 11.08
CA ASN A 239 -13.24 12.47 9.83
C ASN A 239 -13.61 11.54 8.67
N LYS A 240 -14.41 12.06 7.73
CA LYS A 240 -14.89 11.33 6.54
C LYS A 240 -13.85 11.11 5.45
N HIS A 241 -12.68 11.76 5.55
CA HIS A 241 -11.65 11.71 4.50
C HIS A 241 -10.68 10.54 4.66
N VAL A 242 -10.52 10.02 5.88
CA VAL A 242 -9.61 8.92 6.22
C VAL A 242 -9.81 7.65 5.37
N PRO A 243 -11.05 7.15 5.12
CA PRO A 243 -11.23 5.89 4.40
C PRO A 243 -10.62 5.90 3.00
N ALA A 244 -10.73 7.02 2.28
CA ALA A 244 -10.19 7.14 0.92
C ALA A 244 -8.66 7.00 0.88
N TYR A 245 -7.94 7.44 1.92
CA TYR A 245 -6.49 7.28 2.00
C TYR A 245 -6.09 5.87 2.47
N LEU A 246 -6.80 5.31 3.46
CA LEU A 246 -6.53 3.95 3.95
C LEU A 246 -6.81 2.87 2.89
N LEU A 247 -7.81 3.09 2.04
CA LEU A 247 -8.18 2.20 0.93
C LEU A 247 -7.37 2.46 -0.36
N GLY A 248 -6.43 3.41 -0.36
CA GLY A 248 -5.62 3.72 -1.54
C GLY A 248 -6.38 4.40 -2.69
N GLN A 249 -7.63 4.82 -2.49
CA GLN A 249 -8.43 5.55 -3.49
C GLN A 249 -7.88 6.95 -3.77
N LYS A 250 -7.13 7.52 -2.80
CA LYS A 250 -6.40 8.78 -2.95
C LYS A 250 -4.92 8.57 -2.61
N PRO A 251 -4.00 9.14 -3.42
CA PRO A 251 -2.59 9.08 -3.11
C PRO A 251 -2.29 9.89 -1.85
N LEU A 252 -1.36 9.40 -1.03
CA LEU A 252 -0.77 10.17 0.05
C LEU A 252 0.24 11.16 -0.54
N PRO A 253 0.30 12.41 -0.05
CA PRO A 253 1.29 13.38 -0.52
C PRO A 253 2.71 12.95 -0.12
N LEU A 254 3.69 13.38 -0.91
CA LEU A 254 5.12 13.17 -0.62
C LEU A 254 5.57 13.95 0.61
N GLU A 255 4.99 15.14 0.81
CA GLU A 255 5.30 16.02 1.93
C GLU A 255 4.21 15.94 2.99
N ARG A 256 4.65 15.97 4.26
CA ARG A 256 3.76 15.93 5.40
C ARG A 256 3.09 17.31 5.57
N PRO A 257 1.77 17.39 5.78
CA PRO A 257 1.10 18.66 6.02
C PRO A 257 1.69 19.39 7.24
N GLY A 258 1.95 20.69 7.10
CA GLY A 258 2.49 21.52 8.19
C GLY A 258 1.46 21.90 9.26
N TYR A 259 0.17 21.81 8.95
CA TYR A 259 -0.93 22.07 9.87
C TYR A 259 -2.18 21.28 9.48
N TYR A 260 -3.09 21.12 10.43
CA TYR A 260 -4.41 20.54 10.22
C TYR A 260 -5.46 21.24 11.10
N SER A 261 -6.72 21.08 10.73
CA SER A 261 -7.89 21.36 11.56
C SER A 261 -8.67 20.06 11.81
N PRO A 262 -9.32 19.89 12.97
CA PRO A 262 -10.15 18.71 13.22
C PRO A 262 -11.20 18.48 12.13
N GLY A 263 -11.27 17.25 11.62
CA GLY A 263 -12.19 16.80 10.57
C GLY A 263 -11.77 17.12 9.13
N ASP A 264 -10.64 17.80 8.93
CA ASP A 264 -10.18 18.20 7.59
C ASP A 264 -9.39 17.10 6.86
N ARG A 265 -8.91 17.41 5.64
CA ARG A 265 -8.13 16.46 4.84
C ARG A 265 -6.71 16.24 5.38
N ASN A 266 -6.10 17.25 5.98
CA ASN A 266 -4.73 17.17 6.48
C ASN A 266 -4.66 16.27 7.72
N GLU A 267 -5.66 16.35 8.60
CA GLU A 267 -5.81 15.42 9.73
C GLU A 267 -5.93 13.98 9.23
N ALA A 268 -6.72 13.75 8.18
CA ALA A 268 -6.87 12.43 7.58
C ALA A 268 -5.56 11.89 6.99
N ILE A 269 -4.78 12.75 6.33
CA ILE A 269 -3.46 12.41 5.79
C ILE A 269 -2.50 12.05 6.93
N LEU A 270 -2.44 12.87 7.99
CA LEU A 270 -1.58 12.64 9.14
C LEU A 270 -1.88 11.29 9.82
N TYR A 271 -3.17 10.99 10.00
CA TYR A 271 -3.58 9.69 10.53
C TYR A 271 -3.22 8.55 9.58
N ALA A 272 -3.54 8.66 8.29
CA ALA A 272 -3.27 7.61 7.32
C ALA A 272 -1.78 7.29 7.21
N VAL A 273 -0.89 8.30 7.16
CA VAL A 273 0.58 8.11 7.15
C VAL A 273 1.04 7.32 8.38
N SER A 274 0.44 7.57 9.55
CA SER A 274 0.82 6.94 10.80
C SER A 274 0.25 5.51 10.96
N ALA A 275 -0.98 5.29 10.52
CA ALA A 275 -1.74 4.08 10.85
C ALA A 275 -1.89 3.08 9.70
N LEU A 276 -1.55 3.44 8.45
CA LEU A 276 -1.79 2.59 7.27
C LEU A 276 -1.18 1.19 7.41
N SER A 277 0.06 1.11 7.91
CA SER A 277 0.72 -0.18 8.19
C SER A 277 -0.10 -1.05 9.13
N GLY A 278 -0.59 -0.46 10.23
CA GLY A 278 -1.44 -1.13 11.21
C GLY A 278 -2.76 -1.63 10.62
N TRP A 279 -3.38 -0.90 9.69
CA TRP A 279 -4.58 -1.33 8.99
C TRP A 279 -4.30 -2.49 8.05
N LYS A 280 -3.30 -2.38 7.17
CA LYS A 280 -2.99 -3.43 6.19
C LYS A 280 -2.49 -4.73 6.85
N GLU A 281 -1.74 -4.62 7.94
CA GLU A 281 -1.26 -5.78 8.69
C GLU A 281 -2.37 -6.45 9.53
N THR A 282 -3.53 -5.81 9.71
CA THR A 282 -4.66 -6.41 10.40
C THR A 282 -5.51 -7.19 9.39
N PRO A 283 -5.55 -8.53 9.46
CA PRO A 283 -6.24 -9.33 8.46
C PRO A 283 -7.71 -8.92 8.33
N GLY A 284 -8.14 -8.60 7.11
CA GLY A 284 -9.52 -8.24 6.80
C GLY A 284 -9.96 -6.84 7.22
N ALA A 285 -9.10 -6.00 7.81
CA ALA A 285 -9.50 -4.68 8.29
C ALA A 285 -9.79 -3.68 7.17
N THR A 286 -8.97 -3.67 6.10
CA THR A 286 -9.22 -2.80 4.95
C THR A 286 -10.40 -3.33 4.13
N ALA A 287 -10.55 -4.66 4.01
CA ALA A 287 -11.72 -5.28 3.40
C ALA A 287 -13.02 -4.92 4.15
N TRP A 288 -12.99 -4.97 5.49
CA TRP A 288 -14.09 -4.51 6.35
C TRP A 288 -14.41 -3.04 6.13
N LEU A 289 -13.40 -2.17 6.15
CA LEU A 289 -13.56 -0.74 5.88
C LEU A 289 -14.21 -0.51 4.51
N LYS A 290 -13.71 -1.18 3.46
CA LYS A 290 -14.24 -1.11 2.08
C LYS A 290 -15.70 -1.57 2.01
N ALA A 291 -16.05 -2.68 2.65
CA ALA A 291 -17.42 -3.19 2.69
C ALA A 291 -18.39 -2.18 3.32
N THR A 292 -17.96 -1.46 4.36
CA THR A 292 -18.78 -0.41 4.99
C THR A 292 -18.93 0.85 4.13
N GLU A 293 -18.00 1.14 3.22
CA GLU A 293 -18.15 2.22 2.23
C GLU A 293 -19.12 1.82 1.11
N GLN A 294 -19.03 0.57 0.63
CA GLN A 294 -19.87 0.03 -0.45
C GLN A 294 -21.36 -0.06 -0.08
N GLY A 295 -21.68 -0.12 1.22
CA GLY A 295 -23.05 0.01 1.74
C GLY A 295 -23.72 1.36 1.43
N THR A 296 -23.00 2.34 0.87
CA THR A 296 -23.57 3.67 0.56
C THR A 296 -23.63 4.05 -0.92
N LYS A 297 -22.89 3.41 -1.85
CA LYS A 297 -22.87 3.83 -3.27
C LYS A 297 -22.45 2.73 -4.27
N ARG A 298 -23.21 1.63 -4.40
CA ARG A 298 -23.35 1.03 -5.74
C ARG A 298 -24.51 1.73 -6.41
N PRO A 299 -24.36 2.32 -7.62
CA PRO A 299 -25.50 2.52 -8.48
C PRO A 299 -26.11 1.13 -8.66
N LYS A 300 -27.24 0.87 -7.99
CA LYS A 300 -28.20 -0.11 -8.48
C LYS A 300 -28.74 0.48 -9.77
N ASP A 301 -27.99 0.37 -10.86
CA ASP A 301 -28.70 0.12 -12.10
C ASP A 301 -29.35 -1.23 -11.86
N PRO A 302 -30.68 -1.33 -11.75
CA PRO A 302 -31.32 -2.61 -11.56
C PRO A 302 -30.80 -3.51 -12.68
N ALA A 303 -30.34 -4.71 -12.33
CA ALA A 303 -30.23 -5.76 -13.33
C ALA A 303 -31.54 -5.72 -14.13
N PRO A 304 -31.50 -5.72 -15.48
CA PRO A 304 -32.72 -5.77 -16.26
C PRO A 304 -33.55 -6.92 -15.71
N ASP A 305 -34.80 -6.67 -15.30
CA ASP A 305 -35.70 -7.70 -14.77
C ASP A 305 -35.72 -8.86 -15.76
N SER A 306 -34.93 -9.89 -15.48
CA SER A 306 -34.75 -11.00 -16.41
C SER A 306 -36.01 -11.83 -16.34
N GLN A 307 -36.68 -12.01 -17.49
CA GLN A 307 -37.94 -12.75 -17.55
C GLN A 307 -37.69 -14.25 -17.68
N GLY A 308 -36.56 -14.62 -18.25
CA GLY A 308 -36.18 -16.01 -18.47
C GLY A 308 -37.12 -16.73 -19.45
N PRO A 309 -37.14 -18.08 -19.42
CA PRO A 309 -37.82 -18.91 -20.40
C PRO A 309 -39.35 -18.95 -20.20
N THR A 310 -40.04 -17.84 -20.46
CA THR A 310 -41.50 -17.75 -20.35
C THR A 310 -42.21 -18.37 -21.57
N PRO A 311 -43.40 -19.01 -21.39
CA PRO A 311 -44.19 -19.54 -22.50
C PRO A 311 -44.48 -18.56 -23.66
N PRO A 312 -44.84 -17.28 -23.43
CA PRO A 312 -45.08 -16.34 -24.54
C PRO A 312 -43.82 -16.06 -25.36
N VAL A 313 -42.65 -15.94 -24.71
CA VAL A 313 -41.38 -15.73 -25.41
C VAL A 313 -41.03 -16.95 -26.24
N LYS A 314 -41.09 -18.16 -25.68
CA LYS A 314 -40.83 -19.41 -26.41
C LYS A 314 -41.70 -19.56 -27.64
N LYS A 315 -43.01 -19.31 -27.49
CA LYS A 315 -43.96 -19.34 -28.61
C LYS A 315 -43.54 -18.35 -29.69
N GLN A 316 -43.15 -17.13 -29.33
CA GLN A 316 -42.66 -16.14 -30.30
C GLN A 316 -41.41 -16.62 -31.03
N LEU A 317 -40.44 -17.22 -30.33
CA LEU A 317 -39.22 -17.76 -30.95
C LEU A 317 -39.52 -18.90 -31.93
N GLN A 318 -40.46 -19.79 -31.59
CA GLN A 318 -40.88 -20.90 -32.47
C GLN A 318 -41.48 -20.44 -33.81
N HIS A 319 -42.02 -19.21 -33.89
CA HIS A 319 -42.56 -18.68 -35.15
C HIS A 319 -41.47 -18.20 -36.12
N LEU A 320 -40.24 -18.03 -35.64
CA LEU A 320 -39.10 -17.71 -36.50
C LEU A 320 -38.63 -18.96 -37.24
N SER A 321 -38.17 -18.76 -38.48
CA SER A 321 -37.57 -19.82 -39.28
C SER A 321 -36.36 -20.41 -38.60
N GLN A 322 -36.27 -21.74 -38.62
CA GLN A 322 -35.05 -22.43 -38.24
C GLN A 322 -34.15 -22.56 -39.46
N VAL A 323 -32.89 -22.16 -39.32
CA VAL A 323 -31.86 -22.23 -40.37
C VAL A 323 -30.74 -23.11 -39.84
N PHE A 324 -30.09 -23.87 -40.73
CA PHE A 324 -28.87 -24.59 -40.37
C PHE A 324 -27.78 -23.58 -40.05
N ASP A 325 -27.56 -23.37 -38.76
CA ASP A 325 -26.52 -22.53 -38.21
C ASP A 325 -26.09 -23.13 -36.86
N VAL A 326 -24.80 -23.00 -36.56
CA VAL A 326 -24.13 -23.40 -35.34
C VAL A 326 -23.75 -22.14 -34.61
N TRP A 327 -24.42 -21.85 -33.50
CA TRP A 327 -24.07 -20.72 -32.65
C TRP A 327 -23.12 -21.16 -31.56
N GLN A 328 -22.22 -20.27 -31.15
CA GLN A 328 -21.44 -20.43 -29.92
C GLN A 328 -21.92 -19.41 -28.90
N ALA A 329 -22.11 -19.83 -27.66
CA ALA A 329 -22.42 -18.93 -26.56
C ALA A 329 -21.58 -19.26 -25.33
N ASP A 330 -21.05 -18.20 -24.72
CA ASP A 330 -20.28 -18.30 -23.49
C ASP A 330 -20.50 -17.04 -22.66
N PHE A 331 -20.19 -17.16 -21.38
CA PHE A 331 -20.16 -16.03 -20.49
C PHE A 331 -18.99 -16.15 -19.52
N ARG A 332 -18.27 -15.05 -19.31
CA ARG A 332 -17.08 -15.04 -18.45
C ARG A 332 -16.74 -13.64 -17.99
N PRO A 333 -16.12 -13.48 -16.81
CA PRO A 333 -15.62 -12.19 -16.39
C PRO A 333 -14.55 -11.68 -17.35
N THR A 334 -14.36 -10.36 -17.40
CA THR A 334 -13.23 -9.79 -18.15
C THR A 334 -11.90 -10.38 -17.67
N PRO A 335 -10.93 -10.60 -18.58
CA PRO A 335 -9.63 -11.15 -18.25
C PRO A 335 -8.74 -10.16 -17.50
N ASN A 336 -9.15 -8.89 -17.41
CA ASN A 336 -8.48 -7.83 -16.68
C ASN A 336 -9.49 -7.05 -15.80
N TRP A 337 -8.96 -6.44 -14.74
CA TRP A 337 -9.67 -5.41 -13.98
C TRP A 337 -9.86 -4.15 -14.85
N ILE A 338 -11.04 -3.54 -14.77
CA ILE A 338 -11.32 -2.23 -15.37
C ILE A 338 -11.67 -1.21 -14.28
N THR A 339 -11.37 0.07 -14.53
CA THR A 339 -11.68 1.16 -13.58
C THR A 339 -13.04 1.77 -13.91
N ILE A 340 -13.97 1.75 -12.97
CA ILE A 340 -15.31 2.36 -13.10
C ILE A 340 -15.57 3.23 -11.88
N GLY A 341 -15.84 4.52 -12.09
CA GLY A 341 -16.07 5.45 -10.97
C GLY A 341 -14.89 5.57 -10.00
N GLY A 342 -13.69 5.16 -10.42
CA GLY A 342 -12.48 5.08 -9.58
C GLY A 342 -12.25 3.74 -8.91
N GLU A 343 -13.18 2.78 -9.00
CA GLU A 343 -13.06 1.46 -8.39
C GLU A 343 -12.73 0.37 -9.41
N PRO A 344 -11.89 -0.62 -9.07
CA PRO A 344 -11.63 -1.78 -9.91
C PRO A 344 -12.85 -2.72 -9.94
N ALA A 345 -13.22 -3.17 -11.13
CA ALA A 345 -14.32 -4.11 -11.36
C ALA A 345 -13.95 -5.15 -12.43
N ARG A 346 -14.54 -6.34 -12.33
CA ARG A 346 -14.52 -7.38 -13.38
C ARG A 346 -15.96 -7.70 -13.78
N PRO A 347 -16.55 -7.01 -14.78
CA PRO A 347 -17.86 -7.37 -15.27
C PRO A 347 -17.85 -8.73 -15.92
N TRP A 348 -19.03 -9.35 -15.92
CA TRP A 348 -19.33 -10.49 -16.76
C TRP A 348 -19.67 -10.02 -18.17
N VAL A 349 -19.16 -10.75 -19.14
CA VAL A 349 -19.48 -10.59 -20.55
C VAL A 349 -20.24 -11.83 -20.97
N VAL A 350 -21.42 -11.66 -21.55
CA VAL A 350 -22.15 -12.69 -22.30
C VAL A 350 -21.90 -12.42 -23.77
N LEU A 351 -21.52 -13.45 -24.53
CA LEU A 351 -21.25 -13.33 -25.96
C LEU A 351 -21.92 -14.48 -26.71
N ILE A 352 -22.55 -14.15 -27.84
CA ILE A 352 -23.18 -15.11 -28.74
C ILE A 352 -22.72 -14.82 -30.16
N THR A 353 -22.14 -15.82 -30.81
CA THR A 353 -21.62 -15.72 -32.18
C THR A 353 -22.23 -16.79 -33.07
N SER A 354 -22.35 -16.52 -34.38
CA SER A 354 -22.66 -17.53 -35.40
C SER A 354 -21.35 -18.05 -35.96
N ARG A 355 -21.07 -19.34 -35.73
CA ARG A 355 -19.90 -20.02 -36.27
C ARG A 355 -19.96 -20.18 -37.78
N SER A 356 -21.15 -20.35 -38.34
CA SER A 356 -21.32 -20.58 -39.78
C SER A 356 -21.09 -19.31 -40.59
N ASP A 357 -21.44 -18.14 -40.03
CA ASP A 357 -21.45 -16.87 -40.76
C ASP A 357 -20.38 -15.85 -40.28
N ASP A 358 -19.57 -16.18 -39.28
CA ASP A 358 -18.56 -15.27 -38.71
C ASP A 358 -19.14 -13.96 -38.13
N LEU A 359 -20.31 -14.05 -37.50
CA LEU A 359 -21.04 -12.90 -36.95
C LEU A 359 -21.11 -12.88 -35.42
N VAL A 360 -21.04 -11.69 -34.85
CA VAL A 360 -21.42 -11.44 -33.44
C VAL A 360 -22.91 -11.13 -33.40
N LEU A 361 -23.69 -12.00 -32.79
CA LEU A 361 -25.15 -11.93 -32.77
C LEU A 361 -25.67 -11.15 -31.57
N ALA A 362 -25.01 -11.28 -30.42
CA ALA A 362 -25.30 -10.48 -29.24
C ALA A 362 -24.09 -10.41 -28.31
N HIS A 363 -23.98 -9.31 -27.60
CA HIS A 363 -23.12 -9.19 -26.43
C HIS A 363 -23.88 -8.44 -25.33
N GLU A 364 -23.58 -8.76 -24.08
CA GLU A 364 -24.09 -8.06 -22.91
C GLU A 364 -22.96 -7.95 -21.87
N ILE A 365 -22.84 -6.80 -21.23
CA ILE A 365 -21.89 -6.59 -20.12
C ILE A 365 -22.73 -6.36 -18.87
N THR A 366 -22.57 -7.23 -17.88
CA THR A 366 -23.30 -7.15 -16.61
C THR A 366 -22.37 -7.18 -15.41
N TRP A 367 -22.84 -6.63 -14.29
CA TRP A 367 -22.09 -6.43 -13.06
C TRP A 367 -22.43 -7.45 -11.97
N GLU A 368 -23.47 -8.24 -12.20
CA GLU A 368 -23.97 -9.22 -11.24
C GLU A 368 -23.68 -10.65 -11.71
N PRO A 369 -23.60 -11.62 -10.79
CA PRO A 369 -23.53 -13.03 -11.15
C PRO A 369 -24.68 -13.40 -12.10
N LEU A 370 -24.33 -13.97 -13.25
CA LEU A 370 -25.29 -14.30 -14.29
C LEU A 370 -26.23 -15.43 -13.85
N SER A 371 -27.54 -15.17 -13.94
CA SER A 371 -28.60 -16.18 -13.84
C SER A 371 -28.84 -16.86 -15.19
N SER A 372 -29.41 -18.06 -15.16
CA SER A 372 -29.92 -18.75 -16.36
C SER A 372 -30.97 -17.90 -17.10
N ASP A 373 -31.83 -17.18 -16.36
CA ASP A 373 -32.83 -16.27 -16.95
C ASP A 373 -32.22 -15.16 -17.81
N LEU A 374 -31.15 -14.53 -17.35
CA LEU A 374 -30.47 -13.48 -18.11
C LEU A 374 -29.80 -14.07 -19.37
N LEU A 375 -29.16 -15.23 -19.26
CA LEU A 375 -28.58 -15.92 -20.43
C LEU A 375 -29.64 -16.24 -21.49
N TRP A 376 -30.81 -16.73 -21.05
CA TRP A 376 -31.95 -16.93 -21.93
C TRP A 376 -32.39 -15.64 -22.61
N ASP A 377 -32.54 -14.54 -21.88
CA ASP A 377 -33.00 -13.27 -22.43
C ASP A 377 -32.02 -12.70 -23.48
N VAL A 378 -30.71 -12.81 -23.24
CA VAL A 378 -29.69 -12.41 -24.22
C VAL A 378 -29.78 -13.28 -25.49
N LEU A 379 -29.95 -14.60 -25.34
CA LEU A 379 -30.10 -15.53 -26.46
C LEU A 379 -31.41 -15.33 -27.23
N ALA A 380 -32.53 -15.15 -26.54
CA ALA A 380 -33.82 -14.86 -27.14
C ALA A 380 -33.79 -13.53 -27.92
N ARG A 381 -33.07 -12.52 -27.41
CA ARG A 381 -32.82 -11.27 -28.13
C ARG A 381 -31.94 -11.50 -29.36
N ALA A 382 -30.90 -12.33 -29.28
CA ALA A 382 -30.07 -12.69 -30.42
C ALA A 382 -30.88 -13.38 -31.53
N VAL A 383 -31.78 -14.30 -31.19
CA VAL A 383 -32.71 -14.97 -32.13
C VAL A 383 -33.68 -13.98 -32.78
N ARG A 384 -34.22 -13.02 -32.02
CA ARG A 384 -35.27 -12.09 -32.50
C ARG A 384 -34.73 -10.87 -33.23
N LYS A 385 -33.58 -10.37 -32.80
CA LYS A 385 -32.99 -9.11 -33.25
C LYS A 385 -31.47 -9.18 -33.07
N PRO A 386 -30.78 -10.00 -33.87
CA PRO A 386 -29.33 -10.12 -33.78
C PRO A 386 -28.67 -8.79 -34.13
N ALA A 387 -27.49 -8.55 -33.55
CA ALA A 387 -26.67 -7.38 -33.84
C ALA A 387 -26.16 -7.36 -35.29
N ALA A 388 -26.01 -8.54 -35.89
CA ALA A 388 -25.67 -8.74 -37.29
C ALA A 388 -26.38 -10.00 -37.84
N GLY A 389 -26.78 -9.97 -39.12
CA GLY A 389 -27.55 -11.05 -39.74
C GLY A 389 -29.07 -10.88 -39.61
N GLU A 390 -29.82 -11.86 -40.11
CA GLU A 390 -31.29 -11.86 -40.08
C GLU A 390 -31.82 -12.67 -38.87
N PRO A 391 -32.97 -12.31 -38.28
CA PRO A 391 -33.58 -13.07 -37.18
C PRO A 391 -33.90 -14.52 -37.57
N HIS A 392 -33.34 -15.49 -36.85
CA HIS A 392 -33.59 -16.91 -37.06
C HIS A 392 -33.24 -17.74 -35.83
N ARG A 393 -33.76 -18.97 -35.78
CA ARG A 393 -33.34 -19.98 -34.80
C ARG A 393 -32.20 -20.83 -35.38
N PRO A 394 -31.08 -21.04 -34.67
CA PRO A 394 -30.06 -22.00 -35.09
C PRO A 394 -30.54 -23.45 -34.94
N THR A 395 -29.81 -24.38 -35.54
CA THR A 395 -29.99 -25.82 -35.29
C THR A 395 -29.22 -26.27 -34.06
N GLU A 396 -28.08 -25.65 -33.79
CA GLU A 396 -27.13 -26.05 -32.74
C GLU A 396 -26.61 -24.84 -31.97
N LEU A 397 -26.50 -24.99 -30.66
CA LEU A 397 -25.84 -24.04 -29.75
C LEU A 397 -24.72 -24.76 -29.01
N GLN A 398 -23.48 -24.40 -29.32
CA GLN A 398 -22.28 -24.87 -28.65
C GLN A 398 -21.97 -23.99 -27.43
N VAL A 399 -21.81 -24.62 -26.27
CA VAL A 399 -21.59 -23.92 -24.99
C VAL A 399 -20.51 -24.60 -24.18
N ARG A 400 -19.80 -23.83 -23.34
CA ARG A 400 -18.89 -24.40 -22.34
C ARG A 400 -19.71 -25.08 -21.24
N PRO A 401 -19.28 -26.24 -20.69
CA PRO A 401 -20.02 -26.91 -19.61
C PRO A 401 -20.21 -26.00 -18.39
N ASP A 402 -21.46 -25.75 -18.01
CA ASP A 402 -21.86 -24.97 -16.83
C ASP A 402 -23.33 -25.29 -16.48
N GLU A 403 -23.66 -25.36 -15.19
CA GLU A 403 -24.99 -25.72 -14.67
C GLU A 403 -26.11 -24.83 -15.24
N ARG A 404 -25.82 -23.56 -15.53
CA ARG A 404 -26.80 -22.62 -16.10
C ARG A 404 -27.23 -22.99 -17.51
N TRP A 405 -26.36 -23.62 -18.29
CA TRP A 405 -26.73 -24.12 -19.62
C TRP A 405 -27.56 -25.41 -19.51
N ASP A 406 -27.28 -26.25 -18.51
CA ASP A 406 -28.07 -27.45 -18.23
C ASP A 406 -29.52 -27.10 -17.84
N GLU A 407 -29.72 -26.04 -17.06
CA GLU A 407 -31.05 -25.51 -16.72
C GLU A 407 -31.83 -25.02 -17.96
N LEU A 408 -31.15 -24.40 -18.92
CA LEU A 408 -31.78 -23.86 -20.13
C LEU A 408 -32.02 -24.89 -21.22
N LYS A 409 -31.29 -26.01 -21.19
CA LYS A 409 -31.33 -27.04 -22.23
C LYS A 409 -32.74 -27.53 -22.59
N PRO A 410 -33.63 -27.89 -21.64
CA PRO A 410 -35.00 -28.33 -21.97
C PRO A 410 -35.81 -27.25 -22.71
N HIS A 411 -35.56 -25.99 -22.41
CA HIS A 411 -36.26 -24.86 -23.03
C HIS A 411 -35.74 -24.54 -24.43
N LEU A 412 -34.45 -24.76 -24.67
CA LEU A 412 -33.83 -24.62 -25.98
C LEU A 412 -34.25 -25.74 -26.93
N GLU A 413 -34.31 -26.97 -26.43
CA GLU A 413 -34.82 -28.13 -27.18
C GLU A 413 -36.31 -27.97 -27.53
N GLU A 414 -37.12 -27.39 -26.63
CA GLU A 414 -38.54 -27.07 -26.89
C GLU A 414 -38.72 -26.10 -28.07
N ILE A 415 -37.75 -25.19 -28.30
CA ILE A 415 -37.73 -24.29 -29.45
C ILE A 415 -36.86 -24.82 -30.59
N GLY A 416 -36.47 -26.10 -30.57
CA GLY A 416 -35.78 -26.80 -31.64
C GLY A 416 -34.26 -26.58 -31.70
N ILE A 417 -33.64 -25.93 -30.72
CA ILE A 417 -32.19 -25.67 -30.68
C ILE A 417 -31.52 -26.79 -29.87
N THR A 418 -30.58 -27.52 -30.49
CA THR A 418 -29.82 -28.56 -29.80
C THR A 418 -28.64 -27.95 -29.05
N VAL A 419 -28.50 -28.22 -27.75
CA VAL A 419 -27.37 -27.73 -26.96
C VAL A 419 -26.25 -28.76 -26.92
N VAL A 420 -25.05 -28.36 -27.35
CA VAL A 420 -23.86 -29.22 -27.43
C VAL A 420 -22.77 -28.66 -26.50
N PRO A 421 -22.44 -29.36 -25.41
CA PRO A 421 -21.30 -28.99 -24.57
C PRO A 421 -19.97 -29.17 -25.33
N THR A 422 -19.17 -28.12 -25.38
CA THR A 422 -17.90 -28.10 -26.12
C THR A 422 -16.82 -27.42 -25.28
N GLU A 423 -15.63 -28.02 -25.17
CA GLU A 423 -14.54 -27.44 -24.36
C GLU A 423 -13.85 -26.24 -25.03
N GLU A 424 -13.82 -26.18 -26.36
CA GLU A 424 -13.19 -25.10 -27.12
C GLU A 424 -14.22 -24.41 -28.02
N LEU A 425 -14.40 -23.11 -27.84
CA LEU A 425 -15.30 -22.29 -28.63
C LEU A 425 -14.45 -21.37 -29.50
N ASP A 426 -13.77 -21.96 -30.49
CA ASP A 426 -12.73 -21.37 -31.34
C ASP A 426 -13.03 -19.94 -31.81
N GLN A 427 -14.18 -19.72 -32.46
CA GLN A 427 -14.57 -18.41 -32.96
C GLN A 427 -14.88 -17.44 -31.82
N LEU A 428 -15.69 -17.87 -30.85
CA LEU A 428 -16.07 -17.05 -29.70
C LEU A 428 -14.84 -16.61 -28.90
N ASP A 429 -13.86 -17.50 -28.72
CA ASP A 429 -12.61 -17.24 -28.00
C ASP A 429 -11.75 -16.16 -28.67
N VAL A 430 -11.77 -16.08 -30.01
CA VAL A 430 -11.13 -14.99 -30.75
C VAL A 430 -11.87 -13.67 -30.52
N VAL A 431 -13.19 -13.65 -30.72
CA VAL A 431 -14.02 -12.44 -30.56
C VAL A 431 -13.93 -11.91 -29.13
N PHE A 432 -14.03 -12.79 -28.14
CA PHE A 432 -13.93 -12.42 -26.73
C PHE A 432 -12.57 -11.80 -26.40
N ARG A 433 -11.48 -12.41 -26.89
CA ARG A 433 -10.12 -11.90 -26.65
C ARG A 433 -9.92 -10.50 -27.23
N ASP A 434 -10.39 -10.29 -28.47
CA ASP A 434 -10.26 -8.99 -29.14
C ASP A 434 -11.13 -7.92 -28.48
N MET A 435 -12.37 -8.27 -28.12
CA MET A 435 -13.28 -7.38 -27.40
C MET A 435 -12.73 -7.05 -26.00
N ALA A 436 -12.26 -8.04 -25.25
CA ALA A 436 -11.68 -7.85 -23.94
C ALA A 436 -10.43 -6.97 -23.98
N ARG A 437 -9.56 -7.15 -24.99
CA ARG A 437 -8.41 -6.27 -25.21
C ARG A 437 -8.83 -4.82 -25.46
N HIS A 438 -9.92 -4.61 -26.20
CA HIS A 438 -10.42 -3.26 -26.46
C HIS A 438 -11.00 -2.59 -25.21
N ILE A 439 -11.67 -3.35 -24.34
CA ILE A 439 -12.33 -2.84 -23.13
C ILE A 439 -11.32 -2.66 -21.98
N ALA A 440 -10.44 -3.64 -21.78
CA ALA A 440 -9.62 -3.77 -20.57
C ALA A 440 -8.10 -3.78 -20.83
N GLY A 441 -7.67 -3.59 -22.08
CA GLY A 441 -6.26 -3.65 -22.48
C GLY A 441 -5.71 -5.08 -22.51
N ASP A 442 -4.41 -5.20 -22.79
CA ASP A 442 -3.72 -6.49 -22.74
C ASP A 442 -3.55 -6.95 -21.30
N ALA A 443 -3.83 -8.24 -21.05
CA ALA A 443 -3.63 -8.85 -19.75
C ALA A 443 -2.15 -9.16 -19.52
N PRO A 444 -1.58 -8.81 -18.35
CA PRO A 444 -0.27 -9.32 -18.00
C PRO A 444 -0.35 -10.86 -17.89
N PRO A 445 0.61 -11.60 -18.45
CA PRO A 445 0.61 -13.05 -18.38
C PRO A 445 0.76 -13.53 -16.94
N GLY A 446 0.06 -14.62 -16.61
CA GLY A 446 0.22 -15.28 -15.31
C GLY A 446 1.49 -16.12 -15.21
N LEU A 447 1.85 -16.53 -14.00
CA LEU A 447 3.01 -17.36 -13.71
C LEU A 447 2.97 -18.71 -14.41
N LEU A 448 1.79 -19.33 -14.55
CA LEU A 448 1.64 -20.63 -15.24
C LEU A 448 1.75 -20.54 -16.76
N GLU A 449 1.70 -19.33 -17.32
CA GLU A 449 1.93 -19.09 -18.75
C GLU A 449 3.42 -18.96 -19.07
N MET A 450 4.26 -18.81 -18.04
CA MET A 450 5.70 -18.68 -18.20
C MET A 450 6.37 -20.04 -18.47
N PRO A 451 7.27 -20.13 -19.47
CA PRO A 451 7.95 -21.37 -19.79
C PRO A 451 8.69 -21.97 -18.59
N GLY A 452 8.41 -23.25 -18.31
CA GLY A 452 9.10 -24.03 -17.28
C GLY A 452 8.57 -23.83 -15.85
N ILE A 453 7.55 -23.00 -15.62
CA ILE A 453 6.90 -22.83 -14.33
C ILE A 453 5.76 -23.85 -14.17
N ARG A 454 5.80 -24.66 -13.11
CA ARG A 454 4.76 -25.66 -12.79
C ARG A 454 3.82 -25.19 -11.66
N PRO A 455 2.57 -25.68 -11.61
CA PRO A 455 1.62 -25.36 -10.54
C PRO A 455 2.15 -25.53 -9.11
N GLU A 456 2.92 -26.60 -8.88
CA GLU A 456 3.55 -26.89 -7.58
C GLU A 456 4.55 -25.81 -7.17
N GLN A 457 5.35 -25.31 -8.13
CA GLN A 457 6.34 -24.25 -7.88
C GLN A 457 5.67 -22.95 -7.48
N VAL A 458 4.55 -22.61 -8.13
CA VAL A 458 3.78 -21.42 -7.78
C VAL A 458 3.11 -21.58 -6.42
N ALA A 459 2.57 -22.76 -6.11
CA ALA A 459 1.99 -23.05 -4.79
C ALA A 459 3.03 -22.90 -3.66
N ASP A 460 4.25 -23.39 -3.87
CA ASP A 460 5.36 -23.25 -2.90
C ASP A 460 5.80 -21.79 -2.73
N PHE A 461 5.86 -21.02 -3.82
CA PHE A 461 6.08 -19.57 -3.79
C PHE A 461 5.00 -18.84 -2.98
N TYR A 462 3.72 -19.11 -3.26
CA TYR A 462 2.59 -18.51 -2.52
C TYR A 462 2.66 -18.83 -1.02
N ARG A 463 2.96 -20.08 -0.66
CA ARG A 463 3.17 -20.49 0.74
C ARG A 463 4.34 -19.76 1.38
N ALA A 464 5.48 -19.66 0.69
CA ALA A 464 6.64 -18.92 1.17
C ALA A 464 6.33 -17.44 1.38
N ALA A 465 5.61 -16.82 0.44
CA ALA A 465 5.19 -15.43 0.50
C ALA A 465 4.20 -15.18 1.64
N ALA A 466 3.21 -16.06 1.84
CA ALA A 466 2.29 -15.98 2.97
C ALA A 466 3.04 -16.10 4.31
N GLY A 467 4.01 -17.01 4.41
CA GLY A 467 4.88 -17.14 5.58
C GLY A 467 5.76 -15.92 5.83
N PHE A 468 6.30 -15.30 4.77
CA PHE A 468 7.04 -14.04 4.85
C PHE A 468 6.16 -12.92 5.39
N TYR A 469 4.96 -12.76 4.82
CA TYR A 469 4.02 -11.72 5.20
C TYR A 469 3.62 -11.81 6.68
N ARG A 470 3.24 -13.01 7.14
CA ARG A 470 2.86 -13.24 8.56
C ARG A 470 3.99 -12.99 9.54
N ARG A 471 5.25 -13.23 9.15
CA ARG A 471 6.42 -12.95 9.99
C ARG A 471 6.83 -11.49 10.01
N ALA A 472 6.32 -10.68 9.08
CA ALA A 472 6.50 -9.23 9.00
C ALA A 472 7.95 -8.75 9.27
N PRO A 473 8.97 -9.25 8.55
CA PRO A 473 10.38 -8.93 8.83
C PRO A 473 10.69 -7.44 8.72
N TRP A 474 9.91 -6.68 7.94
CA TRP A 474 10.02 -5.23 7.82
C TRP A 474 9.84 -4.48 9.15
N ARG A 475 9.19 -5.08 10.15
CA ARG A 475 9.06 -4.46 11.50
C ARG A 475 10.40 -4.32 12.22
N LYS A 476 11.38 -5.17 11.89
CA LYS A 476 12.72 -5.17 12.50
C LYS A 476 13.77 -4.43 11.68
N LEU A 477 13.41 -3.92 10.50
CA LEU A 477 14.34 -3.35 9.53
C LEU A 477 14.11 -1.85 9.37
N GLY A 478 15.20 -1.10 9.21
CA GLY A 478 15.16 0.31 8.83
C GLY A 478 14.95 0.50 7.32
N TYR A 479 14.88 1.77 6.87
CA TYR A 479 14.67 2.12 5.45
C TYR A 479 15.89 1.86 4.55
N GLU A 480 17.10 1.89 5.11
CA GLU A 480 18.37 1.68 4.39
C GLU A 480 19.04 0.46 5.00
N THR A 481 18.56 -0.72 4.64
CA THR A 481 19.17 -1.97 5.09
C THR A 481 19.07 -2.99 3.97
N ALA A 482 20.22 -3.47 3.52
CA ALA A 482 20.31 -4.55 2.56
C ALA A 482 20.89 -5.80 3.21
N ILE A 483 20.40 -6.95 2.74
CA ILE A 483 20.93 -8.26 3.07
C ILE A 483 21.57 -8.81 1.80
N LYS A 484 22.87 -9.07 1.84
CA LYS A 484 23.56 -9.75 0.75
C LYS A 484 23.09 -11.20 0.73
N VAL A 485 22.69 -11.68 -0.45
CA VAL A 485 22.25 -13.05 -0.70
C VAL A 485 23.16 -13.68 -1.75
N GLU A 486 23.84 -14.75 -1.39
CA GLU A 486 24.67 -15.57 -2.28
C GLU A 486 24.03 -16.95 -2.43
N CYS A 487 24.06 -17.52 -3.65
CA CYS A 487 23.49 -18.83 -3.95
C CYS A 487 24.37 -19.58 -4.94
N ASP A 488 24.88 -20.75 -4.56
CA ASP A 488 25.80 -21.53 -5.40
C ASP A 488 25.09 -22.28 -6.54
N ARG A 489 23.74 -22.33 -6.54
CA ARG A 489 22.95 -23.07 -7.52
C ARG A 489 22.85 -22.35 -8.87
N PHE A 490 22.98 -21.02 -8.88
CA PHE A 490 22.76 -20.19 -10.06
C PHE A 490 24.02 -19.40 -10.38
N GLU A 491 24.28 -19.15 -11.67
CA GLU A 491 25.51 -18.46 -12.12
C GLU A 491 25.49 -16.94 -11.83
N SER A 492 24.32 -16.39 -11.53
CA SER A 492 24.13 -14.96 -11.20
C SER A 492 24.27 -14.70 -9.69
N GLY A 493 24.54 -13.45 -9.34
CA GLY A 493 24.67 -12.99 -7.95
C GLY A 493 26.03 -12.33 -7.67
N PRO A 494 26.25 -11.82 -6.45
CA PRO A 494 25.31 -11.80 -5.32
C PRO A 494 24.13 -10.85 -5.56
N TRP A 495 23.02 -11.08 -4.87
CA TRP A 495 21.88 -10.16 -4.85
C TRP A 495 21.83 -9.40 -3.54
N TYR A 496 21.21 -8.22 -3.56
CA TYR A 496 21.06 -7.36 -2.39
C TYR A 496 19.57 -7.21 -2.09
N ALA A 497 19.11 -7.90 -1.07
CA ALA A 497 17.72 -7.92 -0.67
C ALA A 497 17.38 -6.70 0.18
N VAL A 498 16.40 -5.92 -0.26
CA VAL A 498 15.80 -4.82 0.50
C VAL A 498 14.36 -5.19 0.82
N VAL A 499 14.04 -5.22 2.11
CA VAL A 499 12.69 -5.51 2.58
C VAL A 499 11.89 -4.21 2.66
N MET A 500 10.70 -4.22 2.06
CA MET A 500 9.76 -3.10 2.01
C MET A 500 8.60 -3.35 2.98
N GLY A 501 8.13 -2.30 3.65
CA GLY A 501 6.95 -2.37 4.53
C GLY A 501 6.92 -1.33 5.64
N GLN A 502 8.01 -0.60 5.84
CA GLN A 502 8.21 0.34 6.94
C GLN A 502 7.14 1.46 6.97
N SER A 503 6.69 1.92 5.80
CA SER A 503 5.63 2.94 5.67
C SER A 503 4.21 2.36 5.58
N GLY A 504 4.05 1.05 5.42
CA GLY A 504 2.76 0.43 5.13
C GLY A 504 2.19 0.70 3.72
N LEU A 505 2.85 1.50 2.89
CA LEU A 505 2.41 1.74 1.51
C LEU A 505 2.52 0.45 0.68
N THR A 506 3.70 -0.14 0.70
CA THR A 506 4.05 -1.36 -0.03
C THR A 506 4.79 -2.31 0.90
N PHE A 507 4.30 -3.55 1.00
CA PHE A 507 5.02 -4.63 1.66
C PHE A 507 5.68 -5.50 0.61
N GLY A 508 6.86 -6.03 0.89
CA GLY A 508 7.54 -6.90 -0.06
C GLY A 508 9.03 -7.04 0.15
N VAL A 509 9.70 -7.55 -0.88
CA VAL A 509 11.15 -7.65 -0.94
C VAL A 509 11.61 -7.45 -2.39
N ALA A 510 12.68 -6.68 -2.57
CA ALA A 510 13.35 -6.50 -3.85
C ALA A 510 14.77 -7.05 -3.77
N LEU A 511 15.17 -7.89 -4.73
CA LEU A 511 16.51 -8.41 -4.90
C LEU A 511 17.21 -7.62 -6.01
N TYR A 512 18.08 -6.69 -5.63
CA TYR A 512 18.87 -5.89 -6.56
C TYR A 512 20.10 -6.66 -7.03
N ASP A 513 20.46 -6.48 -8.30
CA ASP A 513 21.62 -7.16 -8.89
C ASP A 513 22.96 -6.45 -8.59
N ASP A 514 22.93 -5.15 -8.23
CA ASP A 514 24.13 -4.33 -8.01
C ASP A 514 24.01 -3.44 -6.76
N LEU A 515 25.02 -3.54 -5.90
CA LEU A 515 25.11 -2.74 -4.67
C LEU A 515 25.34 -1.26 -4.98
N LYS A 516 26.16 -0.94 -5.98
CA LYS A 516 26.48 0.47 -6.27
C LYS A 516 25.25 1.25 -6.73
N THR A 517 24.41 0.64 -7.56
CA THR A 517 23.12 1.23 -7.92
C THR A 517 22.19 1.40 -6.71
N LEU A 518 22.22 0.46 -5.76
CA LEU A 518 21.44 0.56 -4.52
C LEU A 518 21.95 1.66 -3.58
N GLU A 519 23.27 1.80 -3.40
CA GLU A 519 23.89 2.87 -2.60
C GLU A 519 23.53 4.25 -3.16
N LYS A 520 23.56 4.43 -4.49
CA LYS A 520 23.11 5.66 -5.15
C LYS A 520 21.65 6.00 -4.87
N LEU A 521 20.80 4.99 -4.71
CA LEU A 521 19.39 5.16 -4.36
C LEU A 521 19.24 5.70 -2.94
N TRP A 522 20.09 5.27 -2.02
CA TRP A 522 20.07 5.75 -0.63
C TRP A 522 20.68 7.15 -0.47
N THR A 523 21.72 7.49 -1.22
CA THR A 523 22.41 8.79 -1.09
C THR A 523 21.63 9.98 -1.70
N ARG A 524 20.52 9.72 -2.42
CA ARG A 524 19.68 10.73 -3.12
C ARG A 524 20.51 11.65 -4.03
N GLU A 525 21.60 11.15 -4.59
CA GLU A 525 22.49 11.91 -5.49
C GLU A 525 21.87 12.19 -6.86
N MET A 526 20.79 11.47 -7.21
CA MET A 526 20.02 11.62 -8.45
C MET A 526 18.53 11.76 -8.12
N SER A 527 17.74 12.23 -9.08
CA SER A 527 16.28 12.24 -8.92
C SER A 527 15.73 10.81 -8.79
N ASP A 528 14.59 10.65 -8.09
CA ASP A 528 13.93 9.35 -7.94
C ASP A 528 13.58 8.72 -9.30
N GLU A 529 13.31 9.53 -10.31
CA GLU A 529 12.97 9.08 -11.67
C GLU A 529 14.18 8.49 -12.41
N GLU A 530 15.34 9.15 -12.36
CA GLU A 530 16.58 8.69 -12.98
C GLU A 530 17.05 7.38 -12.34
N THR A 531 17.01 7.33 -11.00
CA THR A 531 17.39 6.15 -10.22
C THR A 531 16.46 4.96 -10.49
N SER A 532 15.15 5.20 -10.63
CA SER A 532 14.19 4.14 -10.91
C SER A 532 14.40 3.51 -12.29
N ARG A 533 14.91 4.27 -13.27
CA ARG A 533 15.22 3.78 -14.62
C ARG A 533 16.48 2.91 -14.67
N GLU A 534 17.44 3.14 -13.79
CA GLU A 534 18.71 2.37 -13.78
C GLU A 534 18.64 1.07 -12.98
N THR A 535 17.75 1.01 -12.00
CA THR A 535 17.64 -0.12 -11.07
C THR A 535 17.08 -1.38 -11.75
N VAL A 536 17.77 -2.50 -11.58
CA VAL A 536 17.32 -3.83 -11.99
C VAL A 536 17.11 -4.67 -10.74
N ALA A 537 15.91 -5.23 -10.59
CA ALA A 537 15.58 -6.02 -9.42
C ALA A 537 14.52 -7.07 -9.72
N LEU A 538 14.61 -8.22 -9.05
CA LEU A 538 13.50 -9.15 -8.90
C LEU A 538 12.71 -8.77 -7.65
N THR A 539 11.43 -8.46 -7.81
CA THR A 539 10.62 -7.86 -6.75
C THR A 539 9.36 -8.69 -6.49
N VAL A 540 9.06 -8.88 -5.21
CA VAL A 540 7.75 -9.33 -4.74
C VAL A 540 7.10 -8.19 -3.97
N THR A 541 5.87 -7.86 -4.32
CA THR A 541 5.01 -6.95 -3.55
C THR A 541 3.75 -7.67 -3.10
N PHE A 542 3.14 -7.19 -2.01
CA PHE A 542 1.86 -7.68 -1.52
C PHE A 542 0.79 -6.61 -1.65
N ASP A 543 -0.38 -7.00 -2.16
CA ASP A 543 -1.56 -6.14 -2.26
C ASP A 543 -2.85 -6.96 -2.15
N ASP A 544 -4.01 -6.34 -2.38
CA ASP A 544 -5.27 -7.04 -2.56
C ASP A 544 -5.35 -7.80 -3.91
N GLU A 545 -6.49 -8.46 -4.16
CA GLU A 545 -6.73 -9.23 -5.38
C GLU A 545 -6.57 -8.44 -6.69
N THR A 546 -6.57 -7.10 -6.63
CA THR A 546 -6.45 -6.22 -7.78
C THR A 546 -4.99 -5.94 -8.15
N GLY A 547 -4.05 -6.21 -7.24
CA GLY A 547 -2.60 -6.01 -7.46
C GLY A 547 -1.87 -7.19 -8.10
N VAL A 548 -2.57 -8.29 -8.40
CA VAL A 548 -2.01 -9.47 -9.08
C VAL A 548 -2.61 -9.68 -10.47
N PRO A 549 -1.86 -10.32 -11.41
CA PRO A 549 -2.45 -10.76 -12.67
C PRO A 549 -3.69 -11.61 -12.44
N VAL A 550 -4.76 -11.34 -13.21
CA VAL A 550 -6.03 -12.08 -13.09
C VAL A 550 -5.85 -13.58 -13.33
N ALA A 551 -4.96 -13.95 -14.25
CA ALA A 551 -4.60 -15.35 -14.49
C ALA A 551 -4.07 -16.05 -13.23
N ASP A 552 -3.24 -15.35 -12.44
CA ASP A 552 -2.71 -15.87 -11.17
C ASP A 552 -3.79 -15.89 -10.09
N LEU A 553 -4.66 -14.88 -10.03
CA LEU A 553 -5.79 -14.84 -9.11
C LEU A 553 -6.74 -16.02 -9.34
N ASP A 554 -7.16 -16.24 -10.59
CA ASP A 554 -8.09 -17.31 -10.95
C ASP A 554 -7.43 -18.69 -10.74
N ALA A 555 -6.14 -18.84 -11.07
CA ALA A 555 -5.37 -20.05 -10.77
C ALA A 555 -5.23 -20.32 -9.27
N SER A 556 -4.97 -19.29 -8.46
CA SER A 556 -4.84 -19.40 -7.00
C SER A 556 -6.12 -19.91 -6.35
N ARG A 557 -7.28 -19.44 -6.82
CA ARG A 557 -8.60 -19.88 -6.35
C ARG A 557 -8.90 -21.31 -6.76
N ARG A 558 -8.66 -21.64 -8.03
CA ARG A 558 -8.92 -22.98 -8.57
C ARG A 558 -8.03 -24.05 -7.92
N LEU A 559 -6.77 -23.74 -7.66
CA LEU A 559 -5.76 -24.68 -7.15
C LEU A 559 -5.56 -24.56 -5.63
N GLY A 560 -6.23 -23.64 -4.96
CA GLY A 560 -6.16 -23.46 -3.50
C GLY A 560 -4.79 -23.00 -3.00
N TRP A 561 -4.13 -22.08 -3.71
CA TRP A 561 -2.85 -21.54 -3.26
C TRP A 561 -3.01 -20.70 -1.99
N GLU A 562 -2.05 -20.82 -1.08
CA GLU A 562 -2.13 -20.17 0.23
C GLU A 562 -1.82 -18.67 0.15
N VAL A 563 -2.69 -17.86 0.72
CA VAL A 563 -2.52 -16.40 0.86
C VAL A 563 -2.62 -16.02 2.34
N ALA A 564 -1.83 -15.06 2.82
CA ALA A 564 -1.82 -14.70 4.24
C ALA A 564 -3.11 -13.99 4.69
N GLY A 565 -3.82 -13.33 3.78
CA GLY A 565 -5.07 -12.62 4.02
C GLY A 565 -5.51 -11.87 2.75
N PRO A 566 -6.70 -11.24 2.77
CA PRO A 566 -7.24 -10.47 1.64
C PRO A 566 -6.31 -9.35 1.13
N GLU A 567 -5.44 -8.83 1.99
CA GLU A 567 -4.49 -7.74 1.72
C GLU A 567 -3.08 -8.22 1.33
N ALA A 568 -2.89 -9.53 1.15
CA ALA A 568 -1.57 -10.16 1.09
C ALA A 568 -1.37 -11.09 -0.12
N TYR A 569 -2.00 -10.78 -1.26
CA TYR A 569 -1.73 -11.47 -2.52
C TYR A 569 -0.33 -11.11 -3.03
N PRO A 570 0.54 -12.10 -3.28
CA PRO A 570 1.90 -11.82 -3.76
C PRO A 570 1.92 -11.61 -5.27
N SER A 571 2.48 -10.47 -5.70
CA SER A 571 2.80 -10.16 -7.10
C SER A 571 4.31 -10.17 -7.26
N ILE A 572 4.83 -11.00 -8.18
CA ILE A 572 6.26 -11.11 -8.47
C ILE A 572 6.55 -10.66 -9.89
N PHE A 573 7.56 -9.80 -10.05
CA PHE A 573 7.99 -9.31 -11.35
C PHE A 573 9.47 -8.95 -11.32
N ARG A 574 10.10 -8.96 -12.49
CA ARG A 574 11.44 -8.43 -12.70
C ARG A 574 11.34 -7.06 -13.36
N LYS A 575 11.89 -6.06 -12.70
CA LYS A 575 12.11 -4.74 -13.27
C LYS A 575 13.46 -4.72 -13.98
N GLU A 576 13.45 -4.32 -15.24
CA GLU A 576 14.63 -4.13 -16.06
C GLU A 576 14.93 -2.64 -16.27
N ARG A 577 16.11 -2.34 -16.83
CA ARG A 577 16.51 -0.96 -17.14
C ARG A 577 15.46 -0.29 -18.04
N GLY A 578 15.16 0.96 -17.76
CA GLY A 578 14.15 1.72 -18.51
C GLY A 578 12.70 1.45 -18.08
N LEU A 579 12.49 0.90 -16.88
CA LEU A 579 11.16 0.64 -16.27
C LEU A 579 10.34 -0.46 -16.96
N SER A 580 10.95 -1.24 -17.84
CA SER A 580 10.31 -2.43 -18.38
C SER A 580 10.09 -3.46 -17.27
N MET A 581 8.92 -4.08 -17.25
CA MET A 581 8.57 -5.13 -16.29
C MET A 581 8.24 -6.41 -17.04
N ARG A 582 8.71 -7.54 -16.53
CA ARG A 582 8.37 -8.87 -17.01
C ARG A 582 8.07 -9.82 -15.86
N PRO A 583 7.32 -10.91 -16.10
CA PRO A 583 7.21 -12.00 -15.13
C PRO A 583 8.57 -12.64 -14.84
N PRO A 584 8.71 -13.35 -13.70
CA PRO A 584 9.94 -14.05 -13.37
C PRO A 584 10.17 -15.27 -14.28
N LEU A 585 11.44 -15.64 -14.45
CA LEU A 585 11.83 -16.93 -14.98
C LEU A 585 11.66 -18.02 -13.90
N ALA A 586 11.60 -19.29 -14.32
CA ALA A 586 11.41 -20.42 -13.40
C ALA A 586 12.47 -20.48 -12.28
N TRP A 587 13.74 -20.17 -12.59
CA TRP A 587 14.80 -20.15 -11.59
C TRP A 587 14.74 -18.92 -10.66
N GLU A 588 14.26 -17.77 -11.18
CA GLU A 588 14.04 -16.55 -10.40
C GLU A 588 12.95 -16.78 -9.35
N LEU A 589 11.89 -17.50 -9.72
CA LEU A 589 10.82 -17.89 -8.79
C LEU A 589 11.35 -18.77 -7.64
N VAL A 590 12.22 -19.74 -7.94
CA VAL A 590 12.85 -20.62 -6.94
C VAL A 590 13.80 -19.84 -6.02
N LEU A 591 14.61 -18.92 -6.58
CA LEU A 591 15.48 -18.05 -5.79
C LEU A 591 14.65 -17.19 -4.82
N MET A 592 13.59 -16.57 -5.31
CA MET A 592 12.72 -15.73 -4.50
C MET A 592 11.97 -16.52 -3.43
N GLU A 593 11.49 -17.73 -3.74
CA GLU A 593 10.92 -18.64 -2.76
C GLU A 593 11.90 -18.89 -1.59
N GLY A 594 13.16 -19.21 -1.92
CA GLY A 594 14.23 -19.37 -0.93
C GLY A 594 14.45 -18.12 -0.09
N CYS A 595 14.49 -16.95 -0.72
CA CYS A 595 14.67 -15.67 -0.02
C CYS A 595 13.51 -15.37 0.96
N LEU A 596 12.26 -15.58 0.53
CA LEU A 596 11.07 -15.38 1.37
C LEU A 596 11.04 -16.31 2.59
N ARG A 597 11.63 -17.50 2.48
CA ARG A 597 11.82 -18.44 3.60
C ARG A 597 13.01 -18.05 4.49
N ALA A 598 14.15 -17.67 3.92
CA ALA A 598 15.40 -17.39 4.65
C ALA A 598 15.37 -16.05 5.40
N ILE A 599 15.01 -14.96 4.71
CA ILE A 599 15.17 -13.59 5.20
C ILE A 599 14.50 -13.37 6.55
N PRO A 600 13.23 -13.78 6.79
CA PRO A 600 12.61 -13.57 8.09
C PRO A 600 13.33 -14.27 9.24
N ALA A 601 13.85 -15.48 8.99
CA ALA A 601 14.60 -16.21 10.00
C ALA A 601 15.97 -15.58 10.28
N PHE A 602 16.63 -15.07 9.23
CA PHE A 602 17.89 -14.34 9.35
C PHE A 602 17.71 -13.05 10.18
N VAL A 603 16.75 -12.21 9.78
CA VAL A 603 16.43 -10.94 10.46
C VAL A 603 16.01 -11.17 11.92
N ALA A 604 15.38 -12.30 12.23
CA ALA A 604 14.97 -12.61 13.59
C ALA A 604 16.12 -13.05 14.50
N ARG A 605 17.21 -13.61 13.96
CA ARG A 605 18.30 -14.25 14.73
C ARG A 605 19.59 -13.44 14.78
N HIS A 606 19.84 -12.62 13.77
CA HIS A 606 21.12 -11.92 13.60
C HIS A 606 20.93 -10.42 13.80
N ARG A 607 21.76 -9.83 14.65
CA ARG A 607 21.78 -8.38 14.83
C ARG A 607 22.45 -7.72 13.63
N ARG A 608 22.10 -6.47 13.32
CA ARG A 608 22.60 -5.74 12.15
C ARG A 608 24.11 -5.47 12.19
N ASP A 609 24.69 -5.41 13.38
CA ASP A 609 26.12 -5.24 13.61
C ASP A 609 26.92 -6.55 13.43
N ASP A 610 26.25 -7.70 13.30
CA ASP A 610 26.88 -9.00 13.05
C ASP A 610 27.10 -9.22 11.55
N MET A 611 28.24 -8.78 11.03
CA MET A 611 28.61 -8.91 9.62
C MET A 611 28.98 -10.35 9.19
N SER A 612 28.79 -11.35 10.04
CA SER A 612 29.15 -12.73 9.71
C SER A 612 28.23 -13.34 8.65
N LYS A 613 28.77 -14.31 7.91
CA LYS A 613 28.05 -15.02 6.85
C LYS A 613 27.28 -16.20 7.43
N HIS A 614 25.99 -16.27 7.11
CA HIS A 614 25.10 -17.31 7.61
C HIS A 614 24.53 -18.16 6.48
N LYS A 615 24.90 -19.44 6.48
CA LYS A 615 24.41 -20.42 5.50
C LYS A 615 23.08 -21.02 5.97
N MET A 616 22.09 -21.05 5.09
CA MET A 616 20.79 -21.66 5.30
C MET A 616 20.44 -22.60 4.15
N THR A 617 20.06 -23.83 4.46
CA THR A 617 19.57 -24.79 3.48
C THR A 617 18.06 -24.93 3.64
N LEU A 618 17.33 -24.74 2.55
CA LEU A 618 15.88 -24.66 2.55
C LEU A 618 15.29 -25.60 1.50
N PRO A 619 14.21 -26.34 1.82
CA PRO A 619 13.47 -27.06 0.80
C PRO A 619 12.72 -26.05 -0.07
N VAL A 620 12.99 -26.07 -1.36
CA VAL A 620 12.29 -25.29 -2.39
C VAL A 620 11.89 -26.21 -3.54
N ALA A 621 11.12 -25.68 -4.48
CA ALA A 621 10.71 -26.48 -5.62
C ALA A 621 11.92 -26.92 -6.48
N GLY A 622 12.02 -28.23 -6.74
CA GLY A 622 13.15 -28.81 -7.47
C GLY A 622 14.40 -29.07 -6.62
N GLY A 623 14.27 -29.24 -5.31
CA GLY A 623 15.32 -29.70 -4.39
C GLY A 623 15.80 -28.62 -3.42
N ASP A 624 16.73 -28.98 -2.53
CA ASP A 624 17.26 -28.05 -1.53
C ASP A 624 18.02 -26.88 -2.16
N LEU A 625 17.80 -25.67 -1.64
CA LEU A 625 18.52 -24.45 -1.99
C LEU A 625 19.36 -24.01 -0.81
N SER A 626 20.65 -23.78 -1.05
CA SER A 626 21.55 -23.21 -0.06
C SER A 626 21.75 -21.72 -0.34
N LEU A 627 21.37 -20.87 0.61
CA LEU A 627 21.59 -19.43 0.59
C LEU A 627 22.61 -19.04 1.65
N ILE A 628 23.50 -18.12 1.33
CA ILE A 628 24.40 -17.47 2.29
C ILE A 628 23.93 -16.02 2.43
N LEU A 629 23.59 -15.63 3.66
CA LEU A 629 23.08 -14.31 3.99
C LEU A 629 24.09 -13.57 4.88
N SER A 630 24.29 -12.28 4.63
CA SER A 630 25.04 -11.38 5.51
C SER A 630 24.48 -9.97 5.40
N TRP A 631 24.65 -9.14 6.44
CA TRP A 631 24.36 -7.72 6.32
C TRP A 631 25.34 -7.06 5.34
N VAL A 632 24.88 -5.97 4.71
CA VAL A 632 25.74 -5.05 3.94
C VAL A 632 26.17 -3.93 4.88
N GLU A 633 27.45 -3.54 4.82
CA GLU A 633 27.99 -2.48 5.66
C GLU A 633 27.41 -1.12 5.21
N ASP A 634 27.05 -0.27 6.17
CA ASP A 634 26.45 1.05 5.94
C ASP A 634 27.45 2.09 5.39
#